data_AF-A0A9E4HA91-F1
#
_entry.id   AF-A0A9E4HA91-F1
#
_cell.length_a   1.000
_cell.length_b   1.000
_cell.length_c   1.000
_cell.angle_alpha   90.00
_cell.angle_beta   90.00
_cell.angle_gamma   90.00
#
_symmetry.space_group_name_H-M   'P 1'
#
loop_
_entity.id
_entity.type
_entity.pdbx_description
1 polymer ?
#
loop_
_entity_poly.entity_id
_entity_poly.type
_entity_poly.pdbx_seq_one_letter_code
_entity_poly.pdbx_strand_id
1 'polypeptide(L)'
;MLGALTDEQTPIQPEGTTQTIREIDNIFFEIRSPVVDATLGKFFASNNRSEYTSFSRKLQGAKTLGKFGDFGSTQIVAAISPGKFKTQEFRGGEGVQGPYHLTVLKSEAYIV
;
A
#
# COMPACT_ATOMS: atom_id res chain seq x y z
N MET A 1 7.28 -20.93 8.94
CA MET A 1 6.97 -19.98 7.85
C MET A 1 5.45 -19.92 7.73
N LEU A 2 4.89 -18.72 7.60
CA LEU A 2 3.47 -18.51 7.35
C LEU A 2 3.35 -17.69 6.06
N GLY A 3 2.71 -18.25 5.04
CA GLY A 3 2.29 -17.51 3.86
C GLY A 3 0.82 -17.14 4.04
N ALA A 4 0.48 -15.87 3.84
CA ALA A 4 -0.90 -15.41 3.94
C ALA A 4 -1.29 -14.71 2.64
N LEU A 5 -2.51 -15.02 2.18
CA LEU A 5 -3.12 -14.51 0.96
C LEU A 5 -4.43 -13.83 1.38
N THR A 6 -4.59 -12.54 1.06
CA THR A 6 -5.78 -11.78 1.45
C THR A 6 -6.26 -10.91 0.29
N ASP A 7 -7.58 -10.95 0.06
CA ASP A 7 -8.35 -10.16 -0.90
C ASP A 7 -8.82 -8.83 -0.25
N GLU A 8 -8.56 -7.67 -0.86
CA GLU A 8 -9.09 -6.37 -0.41
C GLU A 8 -10.44 -6.13 -1.13
N GLN A 9 -11.57 -6.24 -0.43
CA GLN A 9 -12.89 -5.97 -1.02
C GLN A 9 -13.05 -4.48 -1.35
N THR A 10 -13.08 -4.13 -2.64
CA THR A 10 -13.57 -2.84 -3.12
C THR A 10 -15.09 -2.93 -3.36
N PRO A 11 -15.92 -1.91 -3.08
CA PRO A 11 -17.37 -2.03 -3.23
C PRO A 11 -17.73 -2.25 -4.71
N ILE A 12 -18.40 -3.36 -5.00
CA ILE A 12 -18.95 -3.66 -6.33
C ILE A 12 -20.47 -3.43 -6.31
N GLN A 13 -20.99 -2.67 -7.29
CA GLN A 13 -22.41 -2.74 -7.63
C GLN A 13 -22.63 -4.00 -8.48
N PRO A 14 -23.57 -4.89 -8.13
CA PRO A 14 -23.71 -6.17 -8.81
C PRO A 14 -24.68 -6.06 -9.99
N GLU A 15 -24.16 -6.08 -11.21
CA GLU A 15 -24.96 -6.25 -12.43
C GLU A 15 -24.30 -7.34 -13.30
N GLY A 16 -24.71 -8.60 -13.12
CA GLY A 16 -24.67 -9.63 -14.16
C GLY A 16 -23.32 -10.21 -14.63
N THR A 17 -22.96 -11.37 -14.06
CA THR A 17 -22.27 -12.52 -14.70
C THR A 17 -20.90 -12.31 -15.39
N THR A 18 -19.81 -12.58 -14.65
CA THR A 18 -18.78 -13.60 -14.93
C THR A 18 -17.85 -13.62 -13.72
N GLN A 19 -17.65 -14.77 -13.08
CA GLN A 19 -16.67 -14.93 -12.00
C GLN A 19 -15.28 -14.91 -12.63
N THR A 20 -14.73 -13.72 -12.88
CA THR A 20 -13.29 -13.56 -13.06
C THR A 20 -12.64 -14.02 -11.77
N ILE A 21 -11.79 -15.04 -11.86
CA ILE A 21 -10.95 -15.46 -10.75
C ILE A 21 -10.20 -14.22 -10.28
N ARG A 22 -10.60 -13.74 -9.10
CA ARG A 22 -10.11 -12.52 -8.47
C ARG A 22 -8.61 -12.67 -8.26
N GLU A 23 -7.84 -11.80 -8.92
CA GLU A 23 -6.38 -11.78 -8.79
C GLU A 23 -6.00 -11.57 -7.32
N ILE A 24 -5.00 -12.33 -6.87
CA ILE A 24 -4.50 -12.26 -5.50
C ILE A 24 -3.72 -10.96 -5.35
N ASP A 25 -4.38 -9.90 -4.87
CA ASP A 25 -3.79 -8.56 -4.83
C ASP A 25 -2.62 -8.42 -3.84
N ASN A 26 -2.47 -9.33 -2.86
CA ASN A 26 -1.44 -9.24 -1.84
C ASN A 26 -0.75 -10.59 -1.59
N ILE A 27 0.35 -10.84 -2.31
CA ILE A 27 1.28 -11.93 -2.00
C ILE A 27 2.35 -11.40 -1.04
N PHE A 28 2.48 -12.04 0.12
CA PHE A 28 3.59 -11.80 1.03
C PHE A 28 4.01 -13.09 1.75
N PHE A 29 5.27 -13.11 2.17
CA PHE A 29 5.85 -14.18 2.98
C PHE A 29 6.26 -13.61 4.33
N GLU A 30 5.90 -14.32 5.41
CA GLU A 30 6.28 -13.95 6.76
C GLU A 30 7.08 -15.07 7.44
N ILE A 31 8.23 -14.69 7.97
CA ILE A 31 9.08 -15.51 8.81
C ILE A 31 9.00 -14.92 10.21
N ARG A 32 8.61 -15.74 11.19
CA ARG A 32 8.62 -15.38 12.60
C ARG A 32 9.55 -16.31 13.36
N SER A 33 10.36 -15.74 14.23
CA SER A 33 11.22 -16.47 15.15
C SER A 33 11.33 -15.70 16.48
N PRO A 34 11.87 -16.30 17.55
CA PRO A 34 12.00 -15.61 18.83
C PRO A 34 12.84 -14.32 18.76
N VAL A 35 13.80 -14.26 17.84
CA VAL A 35 14.79 -13.17 17.74
C VAL A 35 14.67 -12.34 16.47
N VAL A 36 14.10 -12.88 15.39
CA VAL A 36 14.00 -12.22 14.08
C VAL A 36 12.63 -12.46 13.44
N ASP A 37 11.97 -11.38 13.06
CA ASP A 37 10.79 -11.40 12.19
C ASP A 37 11.15 -10.81 10.83
N ALA A 38 10.70 -11.41 9.74
CA ALA A 38 10.90 -10.91 8.38
C ALA A 38 9.61 -10.97 7.56
N THR A 39 9.39 -9.95 6.73
CA THR A 39 8.28 -9.87 5.79
C THR A 39 8.82 -9.55 4.40
N LEU A 40 8.44 -10.34 3.40
CA LEU A 40 8.72 -10.10 1.98
C LEU A 40 7.40 -9.90 1.24
N GLY A 41 7.28 -8.87 0.42
CA GLY A 41 6.06 -8.56 -0.34
C GLY A 41 5.47 -7.20 0.05
N LYS A 42 4.15 -7.06 -0.07
CA LYS A 42 3.44 -5.83 0.32
C LYS A 42 3.24 -5.81 1.85
N PHE A 43 3.56 -4.70 2.51
CA PHE A 43 3.33 -4.51 3.94
C PHE A 43 3.05 -3.03 4.27
N PHE A 44 2.35 -2.79 5.38
CA PHE A 44 2.25 -1.46 5.97
C PHE A 44 3.45 -1.21 6.89
N ALA A 45 4.14 -0.10 6.65
CA ALA A 45 5.18 0.42 7.52
C ALA A 45 4.62 1.58 8.32
N SER A 46 4.62 1.45 9.65
CA SER A 46 4.16 2.49 10.56
C SER A 46 5.16 2.71 11.68
N ASN A 47 5.43 3.97 12.00
CA ASN A 47 6.14 4.33 13.22
C ASN A 47 5.27 5.30 14.02
N ASN A 48 4.84 4.87 15.21
CA ASN A 48 4.03 5.67 16.13
C ASN A 48 4.78 5.98 17.45
N ARG A 49 6.08 5.64 17.52
CA ARG A 49 6.89 5.79 18.75
C ARG A 49 7.67 7.11 18.80
N SER A 50 7.69 7.87 17.71
CA SER A 50 8.41 9.14 17.64
C SER A 50 7.44 10.33 17.65
N GLU A 51 7.66 11.26 18.57
CA GLU A 51 6.93 12.53 18.68
C GLU A 51 7.10 13.40 17.42
N TYR A 52 8.24 13.27 16.73
CA TYR A 52 8.62 14.12 15.59
C TYR A 52 8.57 13.40 14.24
N THR A 53 8.37 12.09 14.22
CA THR A 53 8.41 11.29 12.98
C THR A 53 7.41 10.16 13.06
N SER A 54 6.13 10.52 12.96
CA SER A 54 5.08 9.56 12.71
C SER A 54 4.87 9.38 11.21
N PHE A 55 4.72 8.13 10.77
CA PHE A 55 4.34 7.83 9.40
C PHE A 55 3.56 6.52 9.36
N SER A 56 2.68 6.40 8.37
CA SER A 56 2.01 5.15 8.00
C SER A 56 1.95 5.08 6.48
N ARG A 57 2.63 4.09 5.89
CA ARG A 57 2.76 3.97 4.43
C ARG A 57 2.65 2.52 3.98
N LYS A 58 1.93 2.26 2.89
CA LYS A 58 1.93 0.96 2.18
C LYS A 58 3.20 0.86 1.35
N LEU A 59 3.99 -0.19 1.54
CA LEU A 59 5.27 -0.42 0.88
C LEU A 59 5.32 -1.83 0.28
N GLN A 60 6.16 -2.02 -0.74
CA GLN A 60 6.44 -3.32 -1.34
C GLN A 60 7.95 -3.57 -1.35
N GLY A 61 8.38 -4.66 -0.69
CA GLY A 61 9.80 -5.00 -0.58
C GLY A 61 10.06 -5.97 0.57
N ALA A 62 11.15 -5.75 1.29
CA ALA A 62 11.56 -6.56 2.43
C ALA A 62 11.62 -5.72 3.72
N LYS A 63 11.16 -6.31 4.82
CA LYS A 63 11.26 -5.77 6.17
C LYS A 63 11.81 -6.83 7.10
N THR A 64 12.77 -6.47 7.95
CA THR A 64 13.26 -7.32 9.04
C THR A 64 13.20 -6.57 10.37
N LEU A 65 12.89 -7.29 11.43
CA LEU A 65 12.87 -6.82 12.81
C LEU A 65 13.67 -7.79 13.66
N GLY A 66 14.83 -7.34 14.14
CA GLY A 66 15.62 -8.06 15.13
C GLY A 66 15.23 -7.62 16.54
N LYS A 67 14.99 -8.58 17.44
CA LYS A 67 14.70 -8.37 18.86
C LYS A 67 15.90 -8.86 19.66
N PHE A 68 16.59 -7.94 20.33
CA PHE A 68 17.83 -8.20 21.06
C PHE A 68 17.64 -8.10 22.59
N GLY A 69 16.44 -8.43 23.09
CA GLY A 69 16.13 -8.37 24.52
C GLY A 69 16.36 -6.97 25.09
N ASP A 70 17.26 -6.87 26.07
CA ASP A 70 17.58 -5.63 26.78
C ASP A 70 18.23 -4.56 25.90
N PHE A 71 18.85 -4.96 24.79
CA PHE A 71 19.43 -4.04 23.81
C PHE A 71 18.40 -3.42 22.87
N GLY A 72 17.12 -3.78 23.02
CA GLY A 72 16.01 -3.24 22.24
C GLY A 72 15.76 -3.98 20.93
N SER A 73 15.22 -3.27 19.94
CA SER A 73 14.86 -3.86 18.65
C SER A 73 15.32 -2.99 17.48
N THR A 74 15.85 -3.63 16.44
CA THR A 74 16.30 -2.95 15.22
C THR A 74 15.42 -3.36 14.06
N GLN A 75 14.91 -2.38 13.33
CA GLN A 75 14.11 -2.60 12.12
C GLN A 75 14.87 -2.12 10.89
N ILE A 76 14.95 -2.97 9.86
CA ILE A 76 15.51 -2.62 8.55
C ILE A 76 14.42 -2.80 7.50
N VAL A 77 14.27 -1.81 6.63
CA VAL A 77 13.26 -1.79 5.57
C VAL A 77 13.93 -1.43 4.26
N ALA A 78 13.80 -2.30 3.26
CA ALA A 78 14.22 -2.06 1.89
C ALA A 78 13.00 -2.25 0.97
N ALA A 79 12.36 -1.15 0.59
CA ALA A 79 11.08 -1.21 -0.13
C ALA A 79 10.82 0.03 -0.98
N ILE A 80 9.89 -0.12 -1.93
CA ILE A 80 9.34 0.94 -2.77
C ILE A 80 7.91 1.27 -2.38
N SER A 81 7.46 2.49 -2.66
CA SER A 81 6.05 2.87 -2.55
C SER A 81 5.33 2.52 -3.86
N PRO A 82 4.33 1.61 -3.85
CA PRO A 82 3.64 1.17 -5.07
C PRO A 82 2.68 2.24 -5.64
N GLY A 83 2.45 3.36 -4.94
CA GLY A 83 1.52 4.41 -5.38
C GLY A 83 2.16 5.48 -6.28
N LYS A 84 1.44 5.86 -7.35
CA LYS A 84 1.65 7.10 -8.09
C LYS A 84 0.80 8.20 -7.45
N PHE A 85 1.41 9.27 -6.96
CA PHE A 85 0.70 10.42 -6.37
C PHE A 85 0.73 11.60 -7.33
N LYS A 86 -0.41 12.28 -7.53
CA LYS A 86 -0.49 13.56 -8.25
C LYS A 86 -1.32 14.56 -7.46
N THR A 87 -0.69 15.64 -7.02
CA THR A 87 -1.38 16.82 -6.51
C THR A 87 -1.68 17.75 -7.68
N GLN A 88 -2.93 18.18 -7.83
CA GLN A 88 -3.32 19.19 -8.81
C GLN A 88 -4.04 20.32 -8.09
N GLU A 89 -3.48 21.53 -8.19
CA GLU A 89 -4.19 22.74 -7.79
C GLU A 89 -5.22 23.09 -8.86
N PHE A 90 -6.48 23.22 -8.44
CA PHE A 90 -7.58 23.60 -9.32
C PHE A 90 -8.03 25.02 -8.97
N ARG A 91 -8.07 25.91 -9.98
CA ARG A 91 -8.61 27.25 -9.86
C ARG A 91 -9.86 27.34 -10.73
N GLY A 92 -11.03 27.40 -10.10
CA GLY A 92 -12.30 27.58 -10.78
C GLY A 92 -12.42 28.98 -11.39
N GLY A 93 -13.23 29.09 -12.44
CA GLY A 93 -13.61 30.37 -13.03
C GLY A 93 -14.97 30.81 -12.49
N GLU A 94 -15.12 32.09 -12.17
CA GLU A 94 -16.40 32.64 -11.72
C GLU A 94 -17.46 32.52 -12.83
N GLY A 95 -18.67 32.09 -12.47
CA GLY A 95 -19.77 31.89 -13.42
C GLY A 95 -19.72 30.58 -14.23
N VAL A 96 -18.72 29.72 -14.03
CA VAL A 96 -18.63 28.42 -14.71
C VAL A 96 -18.92 27.29 -13.73
N GLN A 97 -20.07 26.63 -13.92
CA GLN A 97 -20.53 25.56 -13.02
C GLN A 97 -20.08 24.14 -13.45
N GLY A 98 -19.27 24.03 -14.51
CA GLY A 98 -18.61 22.79 -14.95
C GLY A 98 -18.84 22.45 -16.44
N PRO A 99 -18.33 21.31 -16.94
CA PRO A 99 -17.39 20.38 -16.29
C PRO A 99 -15.92 20.82 -16.44
N TYR A 100 -15.10 20.57 -15.40
CA TYR A 100 -13.67 20.84 -15.43
C TYR A 100 -12.87 19.56 -15.69
N HIS A 101 -11.99 19.61 -16.68
CA HIS A 101 -11.09 18.50 -16.98
C HIS A 101 -9.84 18.58 -16.10
N LEU A 102 -9.83 17.80 -15.02
CA LEU A 102 -8.61 17.56 -14.25
C LEU A 102 -7.65 16.71 -15.09
N THR A 103 -6.36 17.05 -15.05
CA THR A 103 -5.36 16.35 -15.84
C THR A 103 -5.05 15.03 -15.15
N VAL A 104 -5.46 13.91 -15.73
CA VAL A 104 -5.13 12.58 -15.23
C VAL A 104 -3.65 12.27 -15.54
N LEU A 105 -2.99 11.45 -14.70
CA LEU A 105 -1.70 10.86 -15.05
C LEU A 105 -1.90 10.02 -16.33
N LYS A 106 -1.27 10.42 -17.43
CA LYS A 106 -1.24 9.64 -18.67
C LYS A 106 -0.30 8.44 -18.44
N SER A 107 -0.76 7.40 -17.76
CA SER A 107 0.08 6.21 -17.55
C SER A 107 -0.65 4.89 -17.37
N GLU A 108 -1.87 4.72 -17.86
CA GLU A 108 -2.33 3.39 -18.24
C GLU A 108 -3.33 3.55 -19.38
N ALA A 109 -2.95 3.00 -20.53
CA ALA A 109 -3.87 2.68 -21.60
C ALA A 109 -4.92 1.71 -21.04
N TYR A 110 -6.18 1.97 -21.37
CA TYR A 110 -7.32 1.06 -21.36
C TYR A 110 -7.36 -0.06 -20.30
N ILE A 111 -8.30 0.06 -19.38
CA ILE A 111 -8.96 -1.11 -18.78
C ILE A 111 -10.38 -1.10 -19.35
N VAL A 112 -10.73 -2.14 -20.11
CA VAL A 112 -12.11 -2.49 -20.49
C VAL A 112 -12.65 -3.41 -19.41
#